data_AF-A0A849M1Y4-F1
#
_entry.id   AF-A0A849M1Y4-F1
#
_cell.length_a   1.000
_cell.length_b   1.000
_cell.length_c   1.000
_cell.angle_alpha   90.00
_cell.angle_beta   90.00
_cell.angle_gamma   90.00
#
_symmetry.space_group_name_H-M   'P 1'
#
loop_
_entity.id
_entity.type
_entity.pdbx_description
1 polymer ?
#
loop_
_entity_poly.entity_id
_entity_poly.type
_entity_poly.pdbx_seq_one_letter_code
_entity_poly.pdbx_strand_id
1 'polypeptide(L)'
;MKALIISFIGMLIMIGIVYGALLYVKGEQQRVIAELAANDSTFTLEKPLSETDSLKKIVEMKEQEITKKETKLDSLKNDAKKQVELAKKEAVKIAEEENDTMKQEKALSMAKTFEKMSIKQIAPILRNLDDQTVMMIYTNTGNRFKKNILLAVNEKRAALITKEFINN
;
A
#
# COMPACT_ATOMS: atom_id res chain seq x y z
N MET A 1 28.05 -108.50 -3.24
CA MET A 1 27.80 -107.61 -4.41
C MET A 1 26.34 -107.19 -4.58
N LYS A 2 25.35 -108.09 -4.52
CA LYS A 2 23.92 -107.72 -4.75
C LYS A 2 23.35 -106.67 -3.77
N ALA A 3 23.71 -106.72 -2.49
CA ALA A 3 23.22 -105.76 -1.49
C ALA A 3 23.73 -104.32 -1.70
N LEU A 4 24.95 -104.15 -2.21
CA LEU A 4 25.53 -102.85 -2.53
C LEU A 4 24.83 -102.18 -3.72
N ILE A 5 24.42 -102.97 -4.71
CA ILE A 5 23.70 -102.49 -5.91
C ILE A 5 22.29 -102.00 -5.52
N ILE A 6 21.59 -102.72 -4.64
CA ILE A 6 20.25 -102.33 -4.17
C ILE A 6 20.29 -101.02 -3.37
N SER A 7 21.30 -100.84 -2.51
CA SER A 7 21.48 -99.60 -1.76
C SER A 7 21.76 -98.39 -2.68
N PHE A 8 22.55 -98.58 -3.74
CA PHE A 8 22.85 -97.52 -4.70
C PHE A 8 21.63 -97.11 -5.52
N ILE A 9 20.80 -98.08 -5.94
CA ILE A 9 19.55 -97.81 -6.64
C ILE A 9 18.57 -97.04 -5.72
N GLY A 10 18.46 -97.43 -4.45
CA GLY A 10 17.63 -96.71 -3.47
C GLY A 10 18.06 -95.25 -3.28
N MET A 11 19.36 -94.98 -3.26
CA MET A 11 19.90 -93.62 -3.14
C MET A 11 19.57 -92.76 -4.37
N LEU A 12 19.66 -93.32 -5.58
CA LEU A 12 19.30 -92.60 -6.81
C LEU A 12 17.81 -92.26 -6.88
N ILE A 13 16.93 -93.14 -6.40
CA ILE A 13 15.49 -92.88 -6.34
C ILE A 13 15.19 -91.74 -5.36
N MET A 14 15.82 -91.71 -4.18
CA MET A 14 15.66 -90.62 -3.21
C MET A 14 16.12 -89.28 -3.77
N ILE A 15 17.24 -89.24 -4.49
CA ILE A 15 17.73 -88.01 -5.15
C ILE A 15 16.71 -87.53 -6.20
N GLY A 16 16.13 -88.45 -6.98
CA GLY A 16 15.10 -88.13 -7.97
C GLY A 16 13.84 -87.52 -7.36
N ILE A 17 13.36 -88.05 -6.23
CA ILE A 17 12.18 -87.53 -5.52
C ILE A 17 12.44 -86.12 -4.99
N VAL A 18 13.61 -85.89 -4.36
CA VAL A 18 13.97 -84.57 -3.83
C VAL A 18 14.10 -83.53 -4.96
N TYR A 19 14.70 -83.92 -6.09
CA TYR A 19 14.82 -83.04 -7.25
C TYR A 19 13.45 -82.70 -7.87
N GLY A 20 12.55 -83.68 -7.95
CA GLY A 20 11.17 -83.46 -8.41
C GLY A 20 10.38 -82.50 -7.52
N ALA A 21 10.51 -82.64 -6.20
CA ALA A 21 9.88 -81.74 -5.24
C ALA A 21 10.40 -80.29 -5.37
N LEU A 22 11.72 -80.12 -5.56
CA LEU A 22 12.32 -78.80 -5.76
C LEU A 22 11.85 -78.12 -7.06
N LEU A 23 11.67 -78.89 -8.14
CA LEU A 23 11.13 -78.36 -9.39
C LEU A 23 9.66 -77.96 -9.27
N TYR A 24 8.85 -78.74 -8.55
CA TYR A 24 7.45 -78.43 -8.31
C TYR A 24 7.28 -77.12 -7.53
N VAL A 25 8.04 -76.95 -6.45
CA VAL A 25 8.02 -75.71 -5.64
C VAL A 25 8.47 -74.48 -6.44
N LYS A 26 9.49 -74.62 -7.30
CA LYS A 26 9.92 -73.54 -8.20
C LYS A 26 8.84 -73.15 -9.22
N GLY A 27 8.12 -74.14 -9.76
CA GLY A 27 7.02 -73.92 -10.70
C GLY A 27 5.84 -73.18 -10.06
N GLU A 28 5.47 -73.52 -8.82
CA GLU A 28 4.42 -72.80 -8.09
C GLU A 28 4.86 -71.38 -7.72
N GLN A 29 6.10 -71.18 -7.26
CA GLN A 29 6.59 -69.82 -6.97
C GLN A 29 6.58 -68.93 -8.21
N GLN A 30 6.97 -69.45 -9.38
CA GLN A 30 6.88 -68.68 -10.63
C GLN A 30 5.45 -68.36 -11.03
N ARG A 31 4.49 -69.28 -10.81
CA ARG A 31 3.06 -69.02 -11.05
C ARG A 31 2.51 -67.93 -10.13
N VAL A 32 2.82 -68.01 -8.84
CA VAL A 32 2.39 -67.00 -7.87
C VAL A 32 3.00 -65.63 -8.18
N ILE A 33 4.28 -65.56 -8.57
CA ILE A 33 4.93 -64.30 -8.99
C ILE A 33 4.31 -63.76 -10.27
N ALA A 34 3.98 -64.61 -11.25
CA ALA A 34 3.33 -64.19 -12.48
C ALA A 34 1.89 -63.68 -12.24
N GLU A 35 1.16 -64.31 -11.30
CA GLU A 35 -0.19 -63.91 -10.92
C GLU A 35 -0.20 -62.60 -10.10
N LEU A 36 0.78 -62.40 -9.21
CA LEU A 36 0.99 -61.11 -8.55
C LEU A 36 1.38 -60.01 -9.55
N ALA A 37 2.28 -60.29 -10.49
CA ALA A 37 2.68 -59.33 -11.52
C ALA A 37 1.53 -58.95 -12.46
N ALA A 38 0.63 -59.88 -12.77
CA ALA A 38 -0.56 -59.62 -13.58
C ALA A 38 -1.62 -58.79 -12.83
N ASN A 39 -1.72 -58.95 -11.50
CA ASN A 39 -2.63 -58.16 -10.68
C ASN A 39 -2.12 -56.73 -10.43
N ASP A 40 -0.80 -56.53 -10.34
CA ASP A 40 -0.20 -55.20 -10.10
C ASP A 40 -0.36 -54.23 -11.29
N SER A 41 -0.54 -54.77 -12.50
CA SER A 41 -0.88 -53.98 -13.71
C SER A 41 -2.27 -53.35 -13.72
N THR A 42 -3.11 -53.55 -12.70
CA THR A 42 -4.41 -52.87 -12.56
C THR A 42 -4.35 -51.56 -11.78
N PHE A 43 -3.18 -51.17 -11.25
CA PHE A 43 -2.98 -49.83 -10.70
C PHE A 43 -2.84 -48.81 -11.84
N THR A 44 -3.99 -48.37 -12.37
CA THR A 44 -4.10 -47.37 -13.43
C THR A 44 -3.61 -46.01 -12.93
N LEU A 45 -2.36 -45.68 -13.26
CA LEU A 45 -1.77 -44.35 -13.06
C LEU A 45 -2.48 -43.21 -13.82
N GLU A 46 -3.40 -43.52 -14.74
CA GLU A 46 -4.06 -42.51 -15.57
C GLU A 46 -5.04 -41.60 -14.81
N LYS A 47 -5.63 -42.08 -13.71
CA LYS A 47 -6.61 -41.29 -12.94
C LYS A 47 -5.99 -40.17 -12.08
N PRO A 48 -4.89 -40.39 -11.31
CA PRO A 48 -4.31 -39.33 -10.47
C PRO A 48 -3.66 -38.17 -11.24
N LEU A 49 -3.17 -38.38 -12.47
CA LEU A 49 -2.58 -37.31 -13.30
C LEU A 49 -3.61 -36.25 -13.71
N SER A 50 -4.84 -36.67 -14.02
CA SER A 50 -5.90 -35.74 -14.44
C SER A 50 -6.39 -34.80 -13.31
N GLU A 51 -6.47 -35.32 -12.09
CA GLU A 51 -6.87 -34.54 -10.92
C GLU A 51 -5.77 -33.55 -10.52
N THR A 52 -4.50 -33.96 -10.55
CA THR A 52 -3.37 -33.06 -10.27
C THR A 52 -3.23 -31.95 -11.30
N ASP A 53 -3.44 -32.24 -12.58
CA ASP A 53 -3.40 -31.23 -13.64
C ASP A 53 -4.57 -30.24 -13.51
N SER A 54 -5.75 -30.73 -13.14
CA SER A 54 -6.92 -29.88 -12.89
C SER A 54 -6.71 -28.96 -11.67
N LEU A 55 -6.14 -29.48 -10.59
CA LEU A 55 -5.81 -28.71 -9.38
C LEU A 55 -4.73 -27.68 -9.66
N LYS A 56 -3.68 -28.04 -10.42
CA LYS A 56 -2.64 -27.11 -10.86
C LYS A 56 -3.22 -25.93 -11.64
N LYS A 57 -4.14 -26.20 -12.57
CA LYS A 57 -4.83 -25.16 -13.32
C LYS A 57 -5.68 -24.24 -12.43
N ILE A 58 -6.35 -24.80 -11.41
CA ILE A 58 -7.10 -24.00 -10.43
C ILE A 58 -6.16 -23.10 -9.60
N VAL A 59 -5.01 -23.63 -9.17
CA VAL A 59 -4.00 -22.85 -8.44
C VAL A 59 -3.47 -21.71 -9.30
N GLU A 60 -3.08 -21.98 -10.54
CA GLU A 60 -2.61 -20.94 -11.49
C GLU A 60 -3.68 -19.87 -11.73
N MET A 61 -4.95 -20.26 -11.89
CA MET A 61 -6.06 -19.30 -12.02
C MET A 61 -6.24 -18.45 -10.75
N LYS A 62 -6.11 -19.04 -9.56
CA LYS A 62 -6.22 -18.33 -8.29
C LYS A 62 -5.05 -17.39 -8.05
N GLU A 63 -3.83 -17.78 -8.41
CA GLU A 63 -2.66 -16.90 -8.37
C GLU A 63 -2.80 -15.70 -9.31
N GLN A 64 -3.35 -15.91 -10.51
CA GLN A 64 -3.68 -14.82 -11.42
C GLN A 64 -4.77 -13.89 -10.86
N GLU A 65 -5.81 -14.44 -10.22
CA GLU A 65 -6.83 -13.63 -9.53
C GLU A 65 -6.24 -12.83 -8.38
N ILE A 66 -5.33 -13.42 -7.59
CA ILE A 66 -4.62 -12.74 -6.50
C ILE A 66 -3.81 -11.58 -7.06
N THR A 67 -2.99 -11.83 -8.09
CA THR A 67 -2.17 -10.80 -8.74
C THR A 67 -3.03 -9.65 -9.30
N LYS A 68 -4.17 -9.96 -9.92
CA LYS A 68 -5.11 -8.93 -10.41
C LYS A 68 -5.74 -8.13 -9.26
N LYS A 69 -6.02 -8.76 -8.12
CA LYS A 69 -6.55 -8.07 -6.94
C LYS A 69 -5.49 -7.20 -6.28
N GLU A 70 -4.25 -7.67 -6.19
CA GLU A 70 -3.12 -6.92 -5.63
C GLU A 70 -2.82 -5.66 -6.45
N THR A 71 -2.69 -5.80 -7.77
CA THR A 71 -2.49 -4.64 -8.67
C THR A 71 -3.63 -3.62 -8.57
N LYS A 72 -4.90 -4.08 -8.48
CA LYS A 72 -6.05 -3.20 -8.25
C LYS A 72 -5.97 -2.52 -6.88
N LEU A 73 -5.57 -3.24 -5.84
CA LEU A 73 -5.44 -2.72 -4.48
C LEU A 73 -4.34 -1.65 -4.41
N ASP A 74 -3.22 -1.86 -5.08
CA ASP A 74 -2.13 -0.88 -5.19
C ASP A 74 -2.57 0.38 -5.94
N SER A 75 -3.30 0.23 -7.05
CA SER A 75 -3.90 1.37 -7.76
C SER A 75 -4.82 2.17 -6.84
N LEU A 76 -5.77 1.50 -6.16
CA LEU A 76 -6.71 2.16 -5.25
C LEU A 76 -6.00 2.82 -4.07
N LYS A 77 -4.94 2.20 -3.54
CA LYS A 77 -4.12 2.75 -2.46
C LYS A 77 -3.40 4.02 -2.92
N ASN A 78 -2.87 4.04 -4.14
CA ASN A 78 -2.22 5.22 -4.70
C ASN A 78 -3.23 6.33 -4.98
N ASP A 79 -4.40 6.01 -5.52
CA ASP A 79 -5.47 6.98 -5.74
C ASP A 79 -5.97 7.58 -4.43
N ALA A 80 -6.18 6.76 -3.40
CA ALA A 80 -6.56 7.22 -2.06
C ALA A 80 -5.49 8.13 -1.45
N LYS A 81 -4.20 7.77 -1.56
CA LYS A 81 -3.09 8.63 -1.12
C LYS A 81 -3.10 9.98 -1.83
N LYS A 82 -3.28 9.97 -3.16
CA LYS A 82 -3.33 11.20 -3.96
C LYS A 82 -4.50 12.09 -3.56
N GLN A 83 -5.68 11.53 -3.34
CA GLN A 83 -6.84 12.28 -2.86
C GLN A 83 -6.62 12.87 -1.46
N VAL A 84 -6.02 12.11 -0.54
CA VAL A 84 -5.68 12.63 0.80
C VAL A 84 -4.67 13.77 0.70
N GLU A 85 -3.68 13.69 -0.19
CA GLU A 85 -2.70 14.75 -0.37
C GLU A 85 -3.32 16.03 -0.98
N LEU A 86 -4.24 15.87 -1.95
CA LEU A 86 -4.99 16.99 -2.52
C LEU A 86 -5.88 17.66 -1.46
N ALA A 87 -6.65 16.87 -0.70
CA ALA A 87 -7.50 17.40 0.37
C ALA A 87 -6.70 18.13 1.45
N LYS A 88 -5.49 17.63 1.80
CA LYS A 88 -4.59 18.34 2.72
C LYS A 88 -4.11 19.68 2.16
N LYS A 89 -3.72 19.72 0.88
CA LYS A 89 -3.29 20.97 0.23
C LYS A 89 -4.43 21.98 0.17
N GLU A 90 -5.65 21.54 -0.14
CA GLU A 90 -6.84 22.40 -0.13
C GLU A 90 -7.17 22.91 1.26
N ALA A 91 -7.14 22.05 2.29
CA ALA A 91 -7.39 22.46 3.67
C ALA A 91 -6.39 23.52 4.16
N VAL A 92 -5.11 23.41 3.79
CA VAL A 92 -4.09 24.43 4.12
C VAL A 92 -4.41 25.75 3.42
N LYS A 93 -4.73 25.73 2.12
CA LYS A 93 -5.10 26.95 1.38
C LYS A 93 -6.32 27.63 1.97
N ILE A 94 -7.37 26.88 2.29
CA ILE A 94 -8.59 27.42 2.91
C ILE A 94 -8.26 28.06 4.26
N ALA A 95 -7.45 27.39 5.10
CA ALA A 95 -7.05 27.95 6.39
C ALA A 95 -6.20 29.23 6.26
N GLU A 96 -5.34 29.31 5.24
CA GLU A 96 -4.57 30.52 4.93
C GLU A 96 -5.48 31.67 4.46
N GLU A 97 -6.39 31.39 3.52
CA GLU A 97 -7.36 32.35 2.99
C GLU A 97 -8.32 32.86 4.07
N GLU A 98 -8.83 31.98 4.94
CA GLU A 98 -9.68 32.36 6.08
C GLU A 98 -8.93 33.25 7.07
N ASN A 99 -7.67 32.93 7.38
CA ASN A 99 -6.86 33.72 8.30
C ASN A 99 -6.56 35.11 7.74
N ASP A 100 -6.24 35.21 6.45
CA ASP A 100 -6.01 36.49 5.79
C ASP A 100 -7.30 37.32 5.69
N THR A 101 -8.44 36.69 5.41
CA THR A 101 -9.75 37.34 5.43
C THR A 101 -10.09 37.86 6.83
N MET A 102 -9.91 37.05 7.87
CA MET A 102 -10.13 37.49 9.26
C MET A 102 -9.21 38.63 9.67
N LYS A 103 -7.93 38.62 9.24
CA LYS A 103 -7.00 39.72 9.49
C LYS A 103 -7.46 40.99 8.79
N GLN A 104 -7.91 40.90 7.54
CA GLN A 104 -8.46 42.03 6.80
C GLN A 104 -9.71 42.59 7.46
N GLU A 105 -10.67 41.74 7.87
CA GLU A 105 -11.87 42.18 8.57
C GLU A 105 -11.56 42.90 9.89
N LYS A 106 -10.64 42.35 10.69
CA LYS A 106 -10.18 42.99 11.92
C LYS A 106 -9.50 44.33 11.62
N ALA A 107 -8.61 44.39 10.64
CA ALA A 107 -7.95 45.63 10.22
C ALA A 107 -8.96 46.68 9.76
N LEU A 108 -9.97 46.29 8.99
CA LEU A 108 -11.05 47.16 8.53
C LEU A 108 -11.93 47.66 9.69
N SER A 109 -12.24 46.80 10.67
CA SER A 109 -12.97 47.21 11.87
C SER A 109 -12.19 48.24 12.71
N MET A 110 -10.88 48.05 12.83
CA MET A 110 -9.99 48.96 13.53
C MET A 110 -9.83 50.27 12.76
N ALA A 111 -9.62 50.22 11.45
CA ALA A 111 -9.59 51.38 10.56
C ALA A 111 -10.83 52.27 10.74
N LYS A 112 -12.03 51.69 10.72
CA LYS A 112 -13.29 52.41 10.99
C LYS A 112 -13.36 53.04 12.37
N THR A 113 -12.71 52.44 13.37
CA THR A 113 -12.62 53.01 14.72
C THR A 113 -11.70 54.22 14.73
N PHE A 114 -10.53 54.10 14.10
CA PHE A 114 -9.58 55.18 13.95
C PHE A 114 -10.16 56.35 13.15
N GLU A 115 -10.95 56.09 12.11
CA GLU A 115 -11.61 57.14 11.31
C GLU A 115 -12.48 58.11 12.13
N LYS A 116 -13.02 57.64 13.26
CA LYS A 116 -13.84 58.45 14.16
C LYS A 116 -13.03 59.28 15.15
N MET A 117 -11.71 59.06 15.22
CA MET A 117 -10.81 59.72 16.15
C MET A 117 -10.14 60.93 15.52
N SER A 118 -9.88 61.95 16.32
CA SER A 118 -9.09 63.12 15.89
C SER A 118 -7.60 62.79 15.79
N ILE A 119 -6.85 63.56 14.98
CA ILE A 119 -5.40 63.39 14.82
C ILE A 119 -4.66 63.36 16.16
N LYS A 120 -5.07 64.23 17.11
CA LYS A 120 -4.47 64.30 18.46
C LYS A 120 -4.65 63.01 19.26
N GLN A 121 -5.74 62.28 19.03
CA GLN A 121 -6.02 61.01 19.70
C GLN A 121 -5.30 59.83 19.02
N ILE A 122 -5.19 59.83 17.68
CA ILE A 122 -4.55 58.70 16.97
C ILE A 122 -3.03 58.77 17.01
N ALA A 123 -2.44 59.97 16.98
CA ALA A 123 -0.98 60.14 16.93
C ALA A 123 -0.21 59.38 18.02
N PRO A 124 -0.58 59.43 19.32
CA PRO A 124 0.12 58.64 20.33
C PRO A 124 -0.06 57.12 20.14
N ILE A 125 -1.16 56.67 19.53
CA ILE A 125 -1.39 55.25 19.25
C ILE A 125 -0.50 54.81 18.09
N LEU A 126 -0.58 55.50 16.95
CA LEU A 126 0.18 55.15 15.74
C LEU A 126 1.69 55.17 15.96
N ARG A 127 2.20 56.06 16.83
CA ARG A 127 3.63 56.09 17.18
C ARG A 127 4.13 54.82 17.85
N ASN A 128 3.28 54.12 18.59
CA ASN A 128 3.62 52.90 19.32
C ASN A 128 3.32 51.61 18.54
N LEU A 129 2.59 51.70 17.43
CA LEU A 129 2.38 50.56 16.54
C LEU A 129 3.61 50.34 15.65
N ASP A 130 3.75 49.16 15.08
CA ASP A 130 4.73 48.83 14.05
C ASP A 130 4.28 49.34 12.65
N ASP A 131 5.21 49.40 11.69
CA ASP A 131 4.96 49.94 10.36
C ASP A 131 3.94 49.12 9.57
N GLN A 132 3.96 47.79 9.70
CA GLN A 132 3.05 46.90 8.99
C GLN A 132 1.61 47.08 9.49
N THR A 133 1.40 47.22 10.79
CA THR A 133 0.07 47.50 11.36
C THR A 133 -0.44 48.87 10.94
N VAL A 134 0.41 49.90 10.92
CA VAL A 134 0.02 51.23 10.45
C VAL A 134 -0.32 51.20 8.95
N MET A 135 0.43 50.44 8.14
CA MET A 135 0.12 50.21 6.74
C MET A 135 -1.25 49.54 6.57
N MET A 136 -1.54 48.47 7.31
CA MET A 136 -2.83 47.79 7.25
C MET A 136 -4.00 48.71 7.62
N ILE A 137 -3.82 49.59 8.60
CA ILE A 137 -4.82 50.61 8.90
C ILE A 137 -4.93 51.56 7.70
N TYR A 138 -3.81 52.12 7.23
CA TYR A 138 -3.77 53.07 6.11
C TYR A 138 -4.49 52.56 4.87
N THR A 139 -4.24 51.32 4.43
CA THR A 139 -4.86 50.71 3.25
C THR A 139 -6.37 50.57 3.38
N ASN A 140 -6.86 50.31 4.59
CA ASN A 140 -8.27 50.03 4.89
C ASN A 140 -9.07 51.27 5.34
N THR A 141 -8.49 52.47 5.27
CA THR A 141 -9.19 53.75 5.57
C THR A 141 -9.50 54.55 4.32
N GLY A 142 -10.49 55.44 4.41
CA GLY A 142 -10.81 56.41 3.36
C GLY A 142 -9.73 57.47 3.16
N ASN A 143 -9.69 58.07 1.96
CA ASN A 143 -8.65 59.04 1.55
C ASN A 143 -8.47 60.24 2.51
N ARG A 144 -9.57 60.73 3.11
CA ARG A 144 -9.50 61.82 4.09
C ARG A 144 -8.73 61.39 5.34
N PHE A 145 -8.86 60.13 5.75
CA PHE A 145 -8.21 59.61 6.95
C PHE A 145 -6.78 59.13 6.69
N LYS A 146 -6.48 58.64 5.49
CA LYS A 146 -5.09 58.41 5.02
C LYS A 146 -4.20 59.64 5.25
N LYS A 147 -4.70 60.84 4.92
CA LYS A 147 -4.01 62.10 5.23
C LYS A 147 -3.74 62.26 6.73
N ASN A 148 -4.74 61.98 7.57
CA ASN A 148 -4.61 62.10 9.03
C ASN A 148 -3.57 61.12 9.60
N ILE A 149 -3.49 59.90 9.07
CA ILE A 149 -2.47 58.92 9.44
C ILE A 149 -1.07 59.45 9.12
N LEU A 150 -0.86 59.95 7.89
CA LEU A 150 0.44 60.49 7.48
C LEU A 150 0.86 61.72 8.30
N LEU A 151 -0.09 62.56 8.70
CA LEU A 151 0.18 63.71 9.58
C LEU A 151 0.41 63.31 11.04
N ALA A 152 -0.07 62.15 11.46
CA ALA A 152 0.04 61.67 12.84
C ALA A 152 1.36 60.93 13.12
N VAL A 153 1.99 60.38 12.07
CA VAL A 153 3.32 59.75 12.13
C VAL A 153 4.42 60.77 11.81
N ASN A 154 5.70 60.40 12.01
CA ASN A 154 6.82 61.24 11.61
C ASN A 154 7.11 61.16 10.10
N GLU A 155 7.84 62.13 9.57
CA GLU A 155 8.12 62.26 8.13
C GLU A 155 8.78 61.02 7.52
N LYS A 156 9.78 60.45 8.21
CA LYS A 156 10.49 59.26 7.76
C LYS A 156 9.53 58.08 7.61
N ARG A 157 8.65 57.90 8.58
CA ARG A 157 7.67 56.82 8.63
C ARG A 157 6.55 57.03 7.61
N ALA A 158 6.09 58.26 7.41
CA ALA A 158 5.15 58.62 6.35
C ALA A 158 5.71 58.31 4.95
N ALA A 159 6.99 58.62 4.71
CA ALA A 159 7.66 58.29 3.46
C ALA A 159 7.77 56.77 3.25
N LEU A 160 8.09 56.02 4.30
CA LEU A 160 8.14 54.56 4.28
C LEU A 160 6.79 53.96 3.93
N ILE A 161 5.73 54.37 4.62
CA ILE A 161 4.35 53.95 4.36
C ILE A 161 3.95 54.28 2.92
N THR A 162 4.28 55.49 2.44
CA THR A 162 3.95 55.89 1.07
C THR A 162 4.67 55.02 0.04
N LYS A 163 5.96 54.73 0.28
CA LYS A 163 6.76 53.87 -0.61
C LYS A 163 6.20 52.44 -0.65
N GLU A 164 5.89 51.87 0.50
CA GLU A 164 5.32 50.53 0.60
C GLU A 164 3.92 50.45 -0.05
N PHE A 165 3.12 51.51 0.05
CA PHE A 165 1.79 51.54 -0.57
C PHE A 165 1.84 51.59 -2.10
N ILE A 166 2.90 52.15 -2.68
CA ILE A 166 3.08 52.22 -4.15
C ILE A 166 3.66 50.91 -4.70
N ASN A 167 4.49 50.22 -3.91
CA ASN A 167 5.23 49.03 -4.36
C ASN A 167 4.48 47.71 -4.11
N ASN A 168 3.41 47.74 -3.31
CA ASN A 168 2.45 46.63 -3.13
C ASN A 168 1.30 46.75 -4.12
#